data_AF-A0A949X5Z6-F1
#
_entry.id   AF-A0A949X5Z6-F1
#
_cell.length_a   1.000
_cell.length_b   1.000
_cell.length_c   1.000
_cell.angle_alpha   90.00
_cell.angle_beta   90.00
_cell.angle_gamma   90.00
#
_symmetry.space_group_name_H-M   'P 1'
#
loop_
_entity.id
_entity.type
_entity.pdbx_description
1 polymer ?
#
loop_
_entity_poly.entity_id
_entity_poly.type
_entity_poly.pdbx_seq_one_letter_code
_entity_poly.pdbx_strand_id
1 'polypeptide(L)' 'MALAESKRLAGCKFHRQHGSGSYFADFCCIERRLIIEIDGIQYAEPEEEQRDTARTAYLNQQSYPRNSMLE' A
#
# COMPACT_ATOMS: atom_id res chain seq x y z
N MET A 1 -13.76 25.37 16.28
CA MET A 1 -13.03 24.83 15.12
C MET A 1 -12.13 23.71 15.65
N ALA A 2 -12.44 22.45 15.37
CA ALA A 2 -11.57 21.34 15.76
C ALA A 2 -10.67 21.01 14.55
N LEU A 3 -9.39 21.33 14.68
CA LEU A 3 -8.37 20.90 13.72
C LEU A 3 -8.22 19.38 13.89
N ALA A 4 -8.61 18.62 12.87
CA ALA A 4 -8.42 17.17 12.86
C ALA A 4 -6.91 16.89 12.97
N GLU A 5 -6.46 16.47 14.14
CA GLU A 5 -5.08 16.02 14.34
C GLU A 5 -4.82 14.86 13.37
N SER A 6 -3.91 15.08 12.43
CA SER A 6 -3.43 14.03 11.54
C SER A 6 -2.77 12.97 12.41
N LYS A 7 -3.46 11.85 12.67
CA LYS A 7 -2.91 10.74 13.45
C LYS A 7 -1.61 10.29 12.78
N ARG A 8 -0.48 10.64 13.40
CA ARG A 8 0.86 10.20 12.99
C ARG A 8 1.16 8.90 13.69
N LEU A 9 1.39 7.83 12.92
CA LEU A 9 1.85 6.56 13.46
C LEU A 9 3.38 6.57 13.43
N ALA A 10 4.03 6.35 14.58
CA ALA A 10 5.50 6.42 14.72
C ALA A 10 6.11 7.71 14.14
N GLY A 11 5.42 8.86 14.31
CA GLY A 11 5.84 10.15 13.78
C GLY A 11 5.63 10.36 12.28
N CYS A 12 5.14 9.35 11.56
CA CYS A 12 4.94 9.38 10.12
C CYS A 12 3.46 9.63 9.77
N LYS A 13 3.19 10.42 8.72
CA LYS A 13 1.83 10.60 8.22
C LYS A 13 1.44 9.44 7.29
N PHE A 14 0.33 8.79 7.60
CA PHE A 14 -0.27 7.78 6.73
C PHE A 14 -1.51 8.34 6.03
N HIS A 15 -1.59 8.09 4.73
CA HIS A 15 -2.73 8.42 3.90
C HIS A 15 -3.53 7.14 3.66
N ARG A 16 -4.86 7.19 3.86
CA ARG A 16 -5.76 6.13 3.39
C ARG A 16 -5.93 6.26 1.87
N GLN A 17 -5.94 5.13 1.18
CA GLN A 17 -6.17 5.01 -0.27
C GLN A 17 -5.25 5.90 -1.10
N HIS A 18 -4.07 5.37 -1.43
CA HIS A 18 -3.13 6.04 -2.32
C HIS A 18 -3.14 5.40 -3.70
N GLY A 19 -3.50 6.19 -4.72
CA GLY A 19 -3.35 5.79 -6.11
C GLY A 19 -1.91 5.98 -6.58
N SER A 20 -1.26 4.89 -6.97
CA SER A 20 0.02 4.88 -7.68
C SER A 20 -0.21 4.33 -9.07
N GLY A 21 -0.45 5.22 -10.04
CA GLY A 21 -0.81 4.86 -11.41
C GLY A 21 -2.07 3.98 -11.46
N SER A 22 -1.92 2.75 -11.98
CA SER A 22 -3.02 1.78 -12.13
C SER A 22 -3.36 1.02 -10.85
N TYR A 23 -2.67 1.27 -9.72
CA TYR A 23 -2.84 0.50 -8.49
C TYR A 23 -3.24 1.38 -7.31
N PHE A 24 -4.11 0.85 -6.46
CA PHE A 24 -4.52 1.47 -5.19
C PHE A 24 -3.91 0.69 -4.02
N ALA A 25 -3.39 1.44 -3.05
CA ALA A 25 -2.90 0.94 -1.78
C ALA A 25 -3.83 1.38 -0.65
N ASP A 26 -4.14 0.49 0.30
CA ASP A 26 -5.01 0.82 1.44
C ASP A 26 -4.44 1.94 2.30
N PHE A 27 -3.13 1.89 2.54
CA PHE A 27 -2.39 2.93 3.24
C PHE A 27 -1.04 3.19 2.58
N CYS A 28 -0.62 4.46 2.58
CA CYS A 28 0.75 4.81 2.22
C CYS A 28 1.37 5.82 3.20
N CYS A 29 2.69 5.75 3.33
CA CYS A 29 3.51 6.77 3.96
C CYS A 29 4.54 7.26 2.93
N ILE A 30 4.32 8.46 2.40
CA ILE A 30 5.17 9.08 1.38
C ILE A 30 6.59 9.34 1.95
N GLU A 31 6.65 9.81 3.21
CA GLU A 31 7.91 10.15 3.90
C GLU A 31 8.87 8.95 3.98
N ARG A 32 8.32 7.74 4.13
CA ARG A 32 9.06 6.48 4.23
C ARG A 32 9.08 5.68 2.93
N ARG A 33 8.37 6.15 1.90
CA ARG A 33 8.05 5.39 0.68
C ARG A 33 7.49 3.99 0.99
N LEU A 34 6.61 3.91 1.99
CA LEU A 34 6.02 2.65 2.45
C LEU A 34 4.57 2.55 1.98
N ILE A 35 4.20 1.38 1.46
CA ILE A 35 2.80 1.00 1.21
C ILE A 35 2.43 -0.13 2.16
N ILE A 36 1.24 -0.05 2.75
CA ILE A 36 0.64 -1.11 3.56
C ILE A 36 -0.69 -1.47 2.91
N GLU A 37 -0.87 -2.76 2.67
CA GLU A 37 -2.09 -3.34 2.11
C GLU A 37 -2.72 -4.22 3.18
N ILE A 38 -4.04 -4.15 3.27
CA ILE A 38 -4.79 -5.10 4.08
C ILE A 38 -5.10 -6.24 3.14
N ASP A 39 -4.35 -7.34 3.30
CA ASP A 39 -4.60 -8.56 2.54
C ASP A 39 -6.00 -9.06 2.88
N GLY A 40 -6.92 -8.90 1.93
CA GLY A 40 -8.19 -9.62 1.95
C GLY A 40 -7.96 -11.08 1.54
N ILE A 41 -8.92 -11.96 1.84
CA ILE A 41 -8.87 -13.34 1.35
C ILE A 41 -8.79 -13.30 -0.18
N GLN A 42 -7.61 -13.58 -0.71
CA GLN A 42 -7.36 -13.78 -2.13
C GLN A 42 -7.51 -15.26 -2.44
N TYR A 43 -8.41 -15.58 -3.36
CA TYR A 43 -8.54 -16.93 -3.86
C TYR A 43 -7.42 -17.12 -4.89
N ALA A 44 -6.38 -17.87 -4.52
CA ALA A 44 -5.20 -18.10 -5.34
C ALA A 44 -5.55 -18.87 -6.63
N GLU A 45 -6.10 -18.16 -7.61
CA GLU A 45 -6.22 -18.62 -8.98
C GLU A 45 -4.90 -18.34 -9.71
N PRO A 46 -4.46 -19.20 -10.64
CA PRO A 46 -3.19 -19.03 -11.36
C PRO A 46 -3.04 -17.69 -12.09
N GLU A 47 -4.14 -17.05 -12.48
CA GLU A 47 -4.13 -15.73 -13.09
C GLU A 47 -3.87 -14.59 -12.10
N GLU A 48 -4.13 -14.80 -10.80
CA GLU A 48 -3.86 -13.79 -9.76
C GLU A 48 -2.37 -13.68 -9.46
N GLU A 49 -1.62 -14.78 -9.52
CA GLU A 49 -0.16 -14.79 -9.28
C GLU A 49 0.60 -13.95 -10.32
N GLN A 50 0.20 -14.01 -11.59
CA GLN A 50 0.79 -13.20 -12.66
C GLN A 50 0.49 -11.71 -12.48
N ARG A 51 -0.75 -11.37 -12.09
CA ARG A 51 -1.14 -9.99 -11.80
C ARG A 51 -0.39 -9.45 -10.58
N ASP A 52 -0.22 -10.25 -9.54
CA ASP A 52 0.51 -9.86 -8.34
C ASP A 52 1.98 -9.57 -8.65
N THR A 53 2.63 -10.43 -9.44
CA THR A 53 4.02 -10.24 -9.86
C THR A 53 4.19 -8.95 -10.65
N ALA A 54 3.30 -8.68 -11.62
CA ALA A 54 3.34 -7.45 -12.42
C ALA A 54 3.12 -6.19 -11.55
N ARG A 55 2.20 -6.27 -10.59
CA ARG A 55 1.94 -5.21 -9.60
C ARG A 55 3.14 -4.92 -8.73
N THR A 56 3.76 -5.96 -8.17
CA THR A 56 4.95 -5.85 -7.33
C THR A 56 6.12 -5.24 -8.10
N ALA A 57 6.33 -5.64 -9.35
CA ALA A 57 7.35 -5.04 -10.22
C ALA A 57 7.10 -3.54 -10.46
N TYR A 58 5.85 -3.14 -10.71
CA TYR A 58 5.48 -1.73 -10.90
C TYR A 58 5.74 -0.89 -9.65
N LEU A 59 5.26 -1.34 -8.49
CA LEU A 59 5.42 -0.60 -7.23
C LEU A 59 6.88 -0.46 -6.82
N ASN A 60 7.69 -1.51 -7.03
CA ASN A 60 9.14 -1.46 -6.82
C ASN A 60 9.82 -0.41 -7.72
N GLN A 61 9.41 -0.28 -8.99
CA GLN A 61 9.92 0.78 -9.87
C GLN A 61 9.55 2.18 -9.36
N GLN A 62 8.37 2.32 -8.73
CA GLN A 62 7.94 3.57 -8.10
C GLN A 62 8.60 3.83 -6.73
N SER A 63 9.59 3.02 -6.35
CA SER A 63 10.28 3.07 -5.05
C SER A 63 9.38 2.77 -3.84
N TYR A 64 8.27 2.06 -4.03
CA TYR A 64 7.38 1.62 -2.95
C TYR A 64 7.47 0.11 -2.76
N PRO A 65 8.36 -0.41 -1.88
CA PRO A 65 8.36 -1.82 -1.53
C PRO A 65 7.03 -2.20 -0.86
N ARG A 66 6.43 -3.31 -1.32
CA ARG A 66 5.25 -3.89 -0.69
C ARG A 66 5.69 -4.60 0.60
N ASN A 67 5.15 -4.18 1.74
CA ASN A 67 5.18 -4.98 2.96
C ASN A 67 3.79 -5.61 3.11
N SER A 68 3.64 -6.88 2.76
CA SER A 68 2.48 -7.68 3.14
C SER A 68 2.53 -7.88 4.65
N MET A 69 1.69 -7.16 5.38
CA MET A 69 1.50 -7.41 6.80
C MET A 69 0.41 -8.47 6.91
N LEU A 70 0.81 -9.73 6.75
CA LEU A 70 -0.05 -10.89 7.01
C LEU A 70 -0.27 -11.03 8.53
N GLU A 71 -1.44 -11.57 8.89
CA GLU A 71 -1.86 -11.96 10.25
C GLU A 71 -0.82 -12.79 11.00
#